data_AF-A0A1Q7WSM2-F1
#
_entry.id   AF-A0A1Q7WSM2-F1
#
_cell.length_a   1.000
_cell.length_b   1.000
_cell.length_c   1.000
_cell.angle_alpha   90.00
_cell.angle_beta   90.00
_cell.angle_gamma   90.00
#
_symmetry.space_group_name_H-M   'P 1'
#
loop_
_entity.id
_entity.type
_entity.pdbx_description
1 polymer ?
#
loop_
_entity_poly.entity_id
_entity_poly.type
_entity_poly.pdbx_seq_one_letter_code
_entity_poly.pdbx_strand_id
1 'polypeptide(L)'
;MQTFTDEQRAFLLHGTRTAKLATVRKDGRPHVVPIWFTLDGDTLIFTTGEHAVKAANTYIMVEGTATLSSDLNALLHWATRIAERYMGEDLAETYGKRNGVPGELLVRVTPTRVIFEKDIAI
;
A
#
# COMPACT_ATOMS: atom_id res chain seq x y z
N MET A 1 15.83 14.01 -16.97
CA MET A 1 15.29 12.83 -16.24
C MET A 1 16.15 12.64 -15.00
N GLN A 2 15.58 12.40 -13.82
CA GLN A 2 16.40 12.13 -12.63
C GLN A 2 17.10 10.77 -12.79
N THR A 3 18.35 10.71 -12.38
CA THR A 3 19.19 9.51 -12.39
C THR A 3 19.30 8.94 -10.97
N PHE A 4 19.42 7.62 -10.85
CA PHE A 4 19.62 6.98 -9.54
C PHE A 4 21.04 7.20 -9.04
N THR A 5 21.20 7.51 -7.75
CA THR A 5 22.52 7.53 -7.11
C THR A 5 23.10 6.11 -7.00
N ASP A 6 24.40 6.00 -6.84
CA ASP A 6 25.07 4.69 -6.67
C ASP A 6 24.55 3.92 -5.46
N GLU A 7 24.26 4.63 -4.36
CA GLU A 7 23.67 4.05 -3.15
C GLU A 7 22.25 3.50 -3.42
N GLN A 8 21.43 4.24 -4.17
CA GLN A 8 20.07 3.80 -4.54
C GLN A 8 20.12 2.58 -5.46
N ARG A 9 21.03 2.56 -6.42
CA ARG A 9 21.26 1.42 -7.33
C ARG A 9 21.71 0.18 -6.56
N ALA A 10 22.68 0.35 -5.66
CA ALA A 10 23.17 -0.74 -4.82
C ALA A 10 22.05 -1.32 -3.96
N PHE A 11 21.20 -0.48 -3.36
CA PHE A 11 20.04 -0.92 -2.59
C PHE A 11 19.02 -1.70 -3.45
N LEU A 12 18.69 -1.17 -4.63
CA LEU A 12 17.71 -1.77 -5.54
C LEU A 12 18.16 -3.14 -6.07
N LEU A 13 19.46 -3.31 -6.36
CA LEU A 13 20.04 -4.53 -6.92
C LEU A 13 20.56 -5.51 -5.87
N HIS A 14 20.55 -5.16 -4.58
CA HIS A 14 21.05 -6.04 -3.53
C HIS A 14 20.07 -7.18 -3.22
N GLY A 15 20.45 -8.42 -3.60
CA GLY A 15 19.72 -9.65 -3.31
C GLY A 15 18.43 -9.78 -4.13
N THR A 16 17.53 -10.68 -3.73
CA THR A 16 16.26 -10.93 -4.45
C THR A 16 15.13 -10.07 -3.88
N ARG A 17 15.15 -8.78 -4.20
CA ARG A 17 14.09 -7.84 -3.80
C ARG A 17 12.96 -7.83 -4.83
N THR A 18 11.73 -7.71 -4.35
CA THR A 18 10.55 -7.50 -5.19
C THR A 18 10.07 -6.07 -5.05
N ALA A 19 9.50 -5.50 -6.11
CA ALA A 19 8.83 -4.22 -6.05
C ALA A 19 7.31 -4.42 -6.00
N LYS A 20 6.59 -3.43 -5.49
CA LYS A 20 5.12 -3.38 -5.57
C LYS A 20 4.75 -2.41 -6.66
N LEU A 21 4.27 -2.93 -7.78
CA LEU A 21 3.72 -2.10 -8.83
C LEU A 21 2.27 -1.79 -8.49
N ALA A 22 2.03 -0.53 -8.12
CA ALA A 22 0.69 0.00 -7.97
C ALA A 22 0.25 0.54 -9.33
N THR A 23 -0.79 -0.07 -9.85
CA THR A 23 -1.61 0.44 -10.95
C THR A 23 -3.02 0.50 -10.42
N VAL A 24 -3.91 1.22 -11.07
CA VAL A 24 -5.30 1.18 -10.59
C VAL A 24 -6.10 0.16 -11.40
N ARG A 25 -7.45 0.12 -11.39
CA ARG A 25 -8.31 -0.64 -12.34
C ARG A 25 -9.30 0.32 -13.03
N LYS A 26 -9.93 -0.07 -14.15
CA LYS A 26 -10.89 0.79 -14.86
C LYS A 26 -12.08 1.08 -13.94
N ASP A 27 -12.34 0.18 -13.00
CA ASP A 27 -13.32 0.28 -11.91
C ASP A 27 -12.81 1.00 -10.65
N GLY A 28 -11.63 1.64 -10.71
CA GLY A 28 -11.06 2.45 -9.64
C GLY A 28 -10.40 1.67 -8.48
N ARG A 29 -10.50 0.35 -8.45
CA ARG A 29 -9.87 -0.44 -7.38
C ARG A 29 -8.35 -0.44 -7.53
N PRO A 30 -7.57 -0.13 -6.47
CA PRO A 30 -6.12 -0.24 -6.56
C PRO A 30 -5.72 -1.68 -6.87
N HIS A 31 -4.81 -1.84 -7.81
CA HIS A 31 -4.21 -3.11 -8.15
C HIS A 31 -2.73 -3.05 -7.84
N VAL A 32 -2.40 -3.48 -6.63
CA VAL A 32 -1.02 -3.62 -6.18
C VAL A 32 -0.63 -5.07 -6.38
N VAL A 33 0.40 -5.28 -7.20
CA VAL A 33 0.94 -6.61 -7.45
C VAL A 33 2.44 -6.61 -7.21
N PRO A 34 2.99 -7.69 -6.62
CA PRO A 34 4.43 -7.86 -6.59
C PRO A 34 4.93 -8.03 -8.04
N ILE A 35 6.02 -7.35 -8.37
CA ILE A 35 6.75 -7.52 -9.62
C ILE A 35 8.20 -7.85 -9.31
N TRP A 36 8.80 -8.61 -10.22
CA TRP A 36 10.25 -8.68 -10.33
C TRP A 36 10.71 -7.57 -11.26
N PHE A 37 11.85 -6.97 -10.94
CA PHE A 37 12.37 -5.84 -11.70
C PHE A 37 13.89 -5.93 -11.78
N THR A 38 14.46 -5.21 -12.74
CA THR A 38 15.89 -4.93 -12.83
C THR A 38 16.10 -3.50 -13.32
N LEU A 39 17.36 -3.05 -13.40
CA LEU A 39 17.73 -1.78 -14.01
C LEU A 39 18.50 -2.02 -15.33
N ASP A 40 18.19 -1.22 -16.35
CA ASP A 40 19.02 -1.01 -17.54
C ASP A 40 19.40 0.48 -17.59
N GLY A 41 20.65 0.79 -17.23
CA GLY A 41 21.05 2.17 -16.95
C GLY A 41 20.20 2.79 -15.84
N ASP A 42 19.57 3.94 -16.09
CA ASP A 42 18.61 4.58 -15.16
C ASP A 42 17.16 4.06 -15.31
N THR A 43 16.92 3.09 -16.17
CA THR A 43 15.57 2.62 -16.49
C THR A 43 15.21 1.40 -15.65
N LEU A 44 14.09 1.45 -14.93
CA LEU A 44 13.54 0.28 -14.25
C LEU A 44 12.75 -0.58 -15.24
N ILE A 45 13.17 -1.83 -15.38
CA ILE A 45 12.60 -2.79 -16.32
C ILE A 45 11.84 -3.87 -15.55
N PHE A 46 10.63 -4.15 -16.01
CA PHE A 46 9.87 -5.34 -15.64
C PHE A 46 9.03 -5.77 -16.84
N THR A 47 8.58 -7.02 -16.86
CA THR A 47 7.73 -7.55 -17.93
C THR A 47 6.34 -7.86 -17.41
N THR A 48 5.33 -7.75 -18.28
CA THR A 48 3.96 -8.13 -17.96
C THR A 48 3.20 -8.59 -19.20
N GLY A 49 2.16 -9.41 -19.02
CA GLY A 49 1.34 -9.89 -20.13
C GLY A 49 0.43 -8.79 -20.69
N GLU A 50 0.22 -8.79 -22.00
CA GLU A 50 -0.47 -7.74 -22.76
C GLU A 50 -1.90 -7.43 -22.26
N HIS A 51 -2.63 -8.42 -21.73
CA HIS A 51 -4.00 -8.25 -21.23
C HIS A 51 -4.08 -8.03 -19.71
N ALA A 52 -2.95 -7.74 -19.05
CA ALA A 52 -2.94 -7.56 -17.62
C ALA A 52 -3.64 -6.25 -17.21
N VAL A 53 -4.50 -6.36 -16.19
CA VAL A 53 -5.30 -5.26 -15.64
C VAL A 53 -4.49 -4.01 -15.26
N LYS A 54 -3.17 -4.14 -15.07
CA LYS A 54 -2.29 -3.04 -14.67
C LYS A 54 -2.08 -1.95 -15.74
N ALA A 55 -2.57 -2.14 -16.96
CA ALA A 55 -2.33 -1.22 -18.08
C ALA A 55 -3.26 0.01 -18.19
N ALA A 56 -4.27 0.27 -17.33
CA ALA A 56 -5.42 1.10 -17.75
C ALA A 56 -6.11 2.13 -16.77
N ASN A 57 -5.50 2.73 -15.72
CA ASN A 57 -6.33 3.09 -14.52
C ASN A 57 -5.99 4.28 -13.53
N THR A 58 -7.04 4.85 -12.88
CA THR A 58 -7.27 5.99 -11.88
C THR A 58 -6.64 5.96 -10.45
N TYR A 59 -5.94 6.96 -9.90
CA TYR A 59 -5.24 6.86 -8.58
C TYR A 59 -5.68 7.83 -7.46
N ILE A 60 -5.43 7.44 -6.20
CA ILE A 60 -5.50 8.33 -5.01
C ILE A 60 -4.22 8.23 -4.17
N MET A 61 -3.71 9.37 -3.70
CA MET A 61 -2.66 9.48 -2.68
C MET A 61 -3.10 10.41 -1.56
N VAL A 62 -2.84 9.98 -0.33
CA VAL A 62 -3.14 10.73 0.88
C VAL A 62 -1.83 10.94 1.63
N GLU A 63 -1.43 12.20 1.76
CA GLU A 63 -0.38 12.65 2.68
C GLU A 63 -1.05 13.23 3.94
N GLY A 64 -0.43 13.05 5.10
CA GLY A 64 -1.01 13.52 6.35
C GLY A 64 -0.11 13.31 7.55
N THR A 65 -0.51 13.88 8.68
CA THR A 65 0.18 13.67 9.96
C THR A 65 -0.34 12.40 10.60
N ALA A 66 0.57 11.45 10.86
CA ALA A 66 0.26 10.25 11.61
C ALA A 66 0.39 10.51 13.12
N THR A 67 -0.63 10.10 13.87
CA THR A 67 -0.59 10.01 15.34
C THR A 67 -0.61 8.54 15.73
N LEU A 68 0.21 8.18 16.71
CA LEU A 68 0.35 6.81 17.20
C LEU A 68 -0.17 6.75 18.63
N SER A 69 -0.88 5.68 18.96
CA SER A 69 -1.39 5.45 20.31
C SER A 69 -1.27 3.98 20.67
N SER A 70 -0.80 3.71 21.88
CA SER A 70 -0.77 2.38 22.49
C SER A 70 -1.94 2.16 23.47
N ASP A 71 -2.98 3.00 23.42
CA ASP A 71 -4.16 2.84 24.26
C ASP A 71 -4.90 1.55 23.88
N LEU A 72 -4.94 0.60 24.81
CA LEU A 72 -5.48 -0.74 24.57
C LEU A 72 -7.00 -0.73 24.32
N ASN A 73 -7.75 0.19 24.92
CA ASN A 73 -9.19 0.29 24.70
C ASN A 73 -9.46 0.81 23.28
N ALA A 74 -8.71 1.83 22.85
CA ALA A 74 -8.77 2.33 21.49
C ALA A 74 -8.34 1.25 20.48
N LEU A 75 -7.25 0.53 20.75
CA LEU A 75 -6.78 -0.58 19.92
C LEU A 75 -7.85 -1.66 19.77
N LEU A 76 -8.42 -2.15 20.87
CA LEU A 76 -9.48 -3.16 20.83
C LEU A 76 -10.69 -2.66 20.03
N HIS A 77 -11.13 -1.42 20.27
CA HIS A 77 -12.25 -0.83 19.54
C HIS A 77 -12.00 -0.80 18.02
N TRP A 78 -10.87 -0.24 17.60
CA TRP A 78 -10.57 -0.07 16.17
C TRP A 78 -10.20 -1.38 15.49
N ALA A 79 -9.48 -2.28 16.16
CA ALA A 79 -9.18 -3.62 15.65
C ALA A 79 -10.46 -4.44 15.40
N THR A 80 -11.44 -4.35 16.32
CA THR A 80 -12.74 -5.03 16.17
C THR A 80 -13.51 -4.48 14.97
N ARG A 81 -13.59 -3.15 14.83
CA ARG A 81 -14.29 -2.53 13.67
C ARG A 81 -13.62 -2.84 12.34
N ILE A 82 -12.30 -2.90 12.30
CA ILE A 82 -11.55 -3.31 11.11
C ILE A 82 -11.84 -4.78 10.81
N ALA A 83 -11.78 -5.65 11.82
CA ALA A 83 -12.08 -7.07 11.66
C ALA A 83 -13.51 -7.30 11.14
N GLU A 84 -14.50 -6.63 11.70
CA GLU A 84 -15.90 -6.69 11.25
C GLU A 84 -16.02 -6.37 9.75
N ARG A 85 -15.38 -5.29 9.28
CA ARG A 85 -15.42 -4.88 7.87
C ARG A 85 -14.84 -5.94 6.92
N TYR A 86 -13.81 -6.66 7.33
CA TYR A 86 -13.06 -7.57 6.44
C TYR A 86 -13.39 -9.04 6.64
N MET A 87 -13.81 -9.44 7.83
CA MET A 87 -14.03 -10.83 8.23
C MET A 87 -15.49 -11.12 8.60
N GLY A 88 -16.34 -10.10 8.72
CA GLY A 88 -17.74 -10.22 9.15
C GLY A 88 -17.94 -10.12 10.67
N GLU A 89 -19.18 -9.91 11.09
CA GLU A 89 -19.57 -9.72 12.50
C GLU A 89 -19.18 -10.90 13.39
N ASP A 90 -19.41 -12.14 12.93
CA ASP A 90 -19.13 -13.37 13.69
C ASP A 90 -17.66 -13.50 14.12
N LEU A 91 -16.73 -12.92 13.34
CA LEU A 91 -15.30 -12.99 13.60
C LEU A 91 -14.73 -11.68 14.16
N ALA A 92 -15.53 -10.62 14.27
CA ALA A 92 -15.08 -9.29 14.65
C ALA A 92 -14.42 -9.28 16.04
N GLU A 93 -15.06 -9.88 17.04
CA GLU A 93 -14.55 -9.90 18.41
C GLU A 93 -13.28 -10.74 18.54
N THR A 94 -13.22 -11.90 17.87
CA THR A 94 -12.06 -12.78 17.89
C THR A 94 -10.83 -12.09 17.32
N TYR A 95 -10.97 -11.47 16.15
CA TYR A 95 -9.85 -10.77 15.50
C TYR A 95 -9.56 -9.42 16.16
N GLY A 96 -10.56 -8.76 16.74
CA GLY A 96 -10.38 -7.57 17.55
C GLY A 96 -9.50 -7.82 18.77
N LYS A 97 -9.81 -8.86 19.56
CA LYS A 97 -8.99 -9.26 20.71
C LYS A 97 -7.59 -9.75 20.31
N ARG A 98 -7.46 -10.40 19.14
CA ARG A 98 -6.17 -10.88 18.63
C ARG A 98 -5.25 -9.73 18.21
N ASN A 99 -5.80 -8.69 17.58
CA ASN A 99 -5.02 -7.61 16.98
C ASN A 99 -4.98 -6.33 17.84
N GLY A 100 -5.74 -6.28 18.94
CA GLY A 100 -5.81 -5.15 19.89
C GLY A 100 -5.03 -5.39 21.18
N VAL A 101 -3.83 -5.95 21.10
CA VAL A 101 -3.03 -6.41 22.24
C VAL A 101 -1.84 -5.47 22.53
N PRO A 102 -1.23 -5.54 23.73
CA PRO A 102 0.00 -4.81 24.00
C PRO A 102 1.11 -5.11 22.98
N GLY A 103 1.79 -4.07 22.52
CA GLY A 103 2.81 -4.14 21.47
C GLY A 103 2.32 -3.66 20.10
N GLU A 104 1.00 -3.61 19.89
CA GLU A 104 0.39 -3.01 18.69
C GLU A 104 0.24 -1.49 18.84
N LEU A 105 0.17 -0.77 17.71
CA LEU A 105 -0.04 0.67 17.68
C LEU A 105 -1.21 1.03 16.80
N LEU A 106 -2.12 1.84 17.35
CA LEU A 106 -3.17 2.47 16.58
C LEU A 106 -2.60 3.70 15.88
N VAL A 107 -2.55 3.65 14.55
CA VAL A 107 -2.12 4.76 13.70
C VAL A 107 -3.34 5.47 13.15
N ARG A 108 -3.46 6.78 13.41
CA ARG A 108 -4.47 7.65 12.79
C ARG A 108 -3.77 8.69 11.94
N VAL A 109 -4.10 8.73 10.65
CA VAL A 109 -3.58 9.74 9.73
C VAL A 109 -4.63 10.83 9.56
N THR A 110 -4.30 12.06 9.94
CA THR A 110 -5.08 13.25 9.61
C THR A 110 -4.56 13.77 8.27
N PRO A 111 -5.35 13.71 7.18
CA PRO A 111 -4.89 14.15 5.86
C PRO A 111 -4.51 15.63 5.85
N THR A 112 -3.38 15.94 5.23
CA THR A 112 -2.94 17.32 4.91
C THR A 112 -2.98 17.59 3.42
N ARG A 113 -2.87 16.55 2.60
CA ARG A 113 -3.03 16.61 1.15
C ARG A 113 -3.65 15.33 0.64
N VAL A 114 -4.64 15.46 -0.24
CA VAL A 114 -5.25 14.34 -0.94
C VAL A 114 -5.19 14.66 -2.44
N ILE A 115 -4.52 13.80 -3.19
CA ILE A 115 -4.52 13.84 -4.65
C ILE A 115 -5.40 12.70 -5.13
N PHE A 116 -6.38 13.02 -5.93
CA PHE A 116 -7.30 12.06 -6.51
C PHE A 116 -7.43 12.36 -8.00
N GLU A 117 -6.97 11.42 -8.83
CA GLU A 117 -6.84 11.60 -10.27
C GLU A 117 -7.52 10.44 -10.99
N LYS A 118 -8.29 10.77 -12.03
CA LYS A 118 -8.97 9.82 -12.90
C LYS A 118 -8.38 9.90 -14.31
N ASP A 119 -8.59 8.85 -15.10
CA ASP A 119 -8.32 8.85 -16.56
C ASP A 119 -6.86 9.18 -16.94
N ILE A 120 -5.90 8.73 -16.12
CA ILE A 120 -4.48 9.12 -16.19
C ILE A 120 -3.66 8.31 -17.22
N ALA A 121 -4.29 7.41 -17.97
CA ALA A 121 -3.67 6.65 -19.05
C ALA A 121 -4.59 6.65 -20.27
N ILE A 122 -4.03 7.02 -21.44
CA ILE A 122 -4.69 7.05 -22.75
C ILE A 122 -4.62 5.67 -23.39
#